data_AF-A0A2V1ING6-F1
#
_entry.id   AF-A0A2V1ING6-F1
#
_cell.length_a   1.000
_cell.length_b   1.000
_cell.length_c   1.000
_cell.angle_alpha   90.00
_cell.angle_beta   90.00
_cell.angle_gamma   90.00
#
_symmetry.space_group_name_H-M   'P 1'
#
loop_
_entity.id
_entity.type
_entity.pdbx_description
1 polymer ?
#
loop_
_entity_poly.entity_id
_entity_poly.type
_entity_poly.pdbx_seq_one_letter_code
_entity_poly.pdbx_strand_id
1 'polypeptide(L)'
;MENLTKFDALIGELEPYTPNRLTLMKALADANVTDLDAEYTQEDKKPIAVAAIKVLKKLIVLSSDSLGKSSQGYNVDKLEKRIKALCTENDLDADDFVDDLPSITDGSMYW
;
A
#
# COMPACT_ATOMS: atom_id res chain seq x y z
N MET A 1 2.04 -26.20 -13.00
CA MET A 1 2.74 -25.04 -12.41
C MET A 1 1.63 -24.11 -11.98
N GLU A 2 1.53 -23.77 -10.70
CA GLU A 2 0.64 -22.67 -10.31
C GLU A 2 1.22 -21.43 -10.98
N ASN A 3 0.50 -20.89 -11.95
CA ASN A 3 0.87 -19.64 -12.57
C ASN A 3 0.63 -18.55 -11.53
N LEU A 4 1.64 -17.72 -11.28
CA LEU A 4 1.51 -16.59 -10.35
C LEU A 4 0.41 -15.67 -10.89
N THR A 5 -0.68 -15.51 -10.14
CA THR A 5 -1.76 -14.60 -10.54
C THR A 5 -1.40 -13.16 -10.20
N LYS A 6 -2.06 -12.19 -10.84
CA LYS A 6 -1.91 -10.77 -10.48
C LYS A 6 -2.28 -10.49 -9.02
N PHE A 7 -3.24 -11.25 -8.48
CA PHE A 7 -3.63 -11.15 -7.08
C PHE A 7 -2.54 -11.69 -6.14
N ASP A 8 -1.96 -12.84 -6.47
CA ASP A 8 -0.89 -13.43 -5.66
C ASP A 8 0.38 -12.56 -5.68
N ALA A 9 0.69 -11.94 -6.82
CA ALA A 9 1.80 -11.00 -6.93
C ALA A 9 1.61 -9.78 -6.00
N LEU A 10 0.39 -9.24 -5.92
CA LEU A 10 0.09 -8.14 -4.98
C LEU A 10 0.24 -8.59 -3.51
N ILE A 11 -0.24 -9.79 -3.18
CA ILE A 11 -0.11 -10.33 -1.81
C ILE A 11 1.38 -10.46 -1.45
N GLY A 12 2.20 -11.01 -2.35
CA GLY A 12 3.63 -11.16 -2.15
C GLY A 12 4.34 -9.83 -1.88
N GLU A 13 3.96 -8.76 -2.59
CA GLU A 13 4.55 -7.43 -2.36
C GLU A 13 4.18 -6.81 -1.00
N LEU A 14 3.00 -7.17 -0.50
CA LEU A 14 2.44 -6.64 0.73
C LEU A 14 2.84 -7.45 1.98
N GLU A 15 3.45 -8.62 1.84
CA GLU A 15 3.97 -9.37 3.00
C GLU A 15 4.96 -8.52 3.81
N PRO A 16 4.89 -8.52 5.16
CA PRO A 16 4.06 -9.35 6.06
C PRO A 16 2.68 -8.75 6.41
N TYR A 17 2.23 -7.71 5.71
CA TYR A 17 0.96 -7.05 5.98
C TYR A 17 -0.19 -7.76 5.26
N THR A 18 -1.24 -8.11 6.01
CA THR A 18 -2.43 -8.81 5.49
C THR A 18 -3.67 -7.90 5.55
N PRO A 19 -3.77 -6.90 4.66
CA PRO A 19 -4.93 -6.03 4.58
C PRO A 19 -6.17 -6.80 4.08
N ASN A 20 -7.35 -6.26 4.37
CA ASN A 20 -8.62 -6.88 3.95
C ASN A 20 -8.70 -7.02 2.42
N ARG A 21 -9.23 -8.15 1.92
CA ARG A 21 -9.38 -8.45 0.48
C ARG A 21 -10.08 -7.34 -0.29
N LEU A 22 -11.09 -6.71 0.29
CA LEU A 22 -11.79 -5.58 -0.32
C LEU A 22 -10.86 -4.38 -0.60
N THR A 23 -9.91 -4.13 0.29
CA THR A 23 -8.91 -3.06 0.11
C THR A 23 -7.94 -3.41 -1.01
N LEU A 24 -7.53 -4.68 -1.13
CA LEU A 24 -6.68 -5.16 -2.22
C LEU A 24 -7.38 -5.01 -3.58
N MET A 25 -8.62 -5.52 -3.69
CA MET A 25 -9.40 -5.45 -4.92
C MET A 25 -9.66 -4.00 -5.36
N LYS A 26 -9.96 -3.11 -4.40
CA LYS A 26 -10.13 -1.69 -4.70
C LYS A 26 -8.83 -1.06 -5.21
N ALA A 27 -7.70 -1.33 -4.56
CA ALA A 27 -6.42 -0.76 -4.97
C ALA A 27 -5.97 -1.22 -6.37
N LEU A 28 -6.25 -2.48 -6.70
CA LEU A 28 -6.03 -3.05 -8.04
C LEU A 28 -6.91 -2.37 -9.09
N ALA A 29 -8.20 -2.19 -8.79
CA ALA A 29 -9.12 -1.47 -9.67
C ALA A 29 -8.67 -0.02 -9.89
N ASP A 30 -8.25 0.67 -8.81
CA ASP A 30 -7.73 2.04 -8.87
C ASP A 30 -6.37 2.14 -9.62
N ALA A 31 -5.69 1.01 -9.86
CA ALA A 31 -4.47 0.90 -10.65
C ALA A 31 -4.72 0.39 -12.09
N ASN A 32 -5.99 0.31 -12.52
CA ASN A 32 -6.42 -0.26 -13.79
C ASN A 32 -6.01 -1.72 -14.01
N VAL A 33 -5.80 -2.49 -12.94
CA VAL A 33 -5.56 -3.94 -13.05
C VAL A 33 -6.90 -4.66 -13.14
N THR A 34 -7.20 -5.16 -14.33
CA THR A 34 -8.34 -6.06 -14.59
C THR A 34 -7.88 -7.51 -14.65
N ASP A 35 -8.81 -8.45 -14.44
CA ASP A 35 -8.58 -9.91 -14.43
C ASP A 35 -7.53 -10.36 -13.41
N LEU A 36 -7.93 -10.36 -12.14
CA LEU A 36 -7.06 -10.71 -11.01
C LEU A 36 -6.53 -12.15 -11.04
N ASP A 37 -7.30 -13.06 -11.64
CA ASP A 37 -6.95 -14.47 -11.80
C ASP A 37 -6.07 -14.73 -13.04
N ALA A 38 -5.79 -13.70 -13.84
CA ALA A 38 -4.91 -13.83 -14.98
C ALA A 38 -3.44 -13.97 -14.53
N GLU A 39 -2.63 -14.56 -15.41
CA GLU A 39 -1.20 -14.75 -15.18
C GLU A 39 -0.49 -13.39 -15.08
N TYR A 40 0.38 -13.27 -14.08
CA TYR A 40 1.22 -12.10 -13.87
C TYR A 40 2.29 -11.99 -14.95
N THR A 41 2.35 -10.84 -15.61
CA THR A 41 3.38 -10.52 -16.60
C THR A 41 4.23 -9.34 -16.15
N GLN A 42 5.37 -9.10 -16.82
CA GLN A 42 6.21 -7.94 -16.52
C GLN A 42 5.50 -6.60 -16.75
N GLU A 43 4.47 -6.57 -17.61
CA GLU A 43 3.66 -5.37 -17.84
C GLU A 43 2.79 -5.03 -16.62
N ASP A 44 2.38 -6.04 -15.86
CA ASP A 44 1.58 -5.88 -14.64
C ASP A 44 2.42 -5.44 -13.43
N LYS A 45 3.75 -5.49 -13.51
CA LYS A 45 4.65 -5.13 -12.40
C LYS A 45 4.40 -3.72 -11.86
N LYS A 46 4.40 -2.73 -12.75
CA LYS A 46 4.19 -1.31 -12.39
C LYS A 46 2.80 -1.06 -11.77
N PRO A 47 1.68 -1.45 -12.40
CA PRO A 47 0.37 -1.19 -11.81
C PRO A 47 0.14 -1.97 -10.51
N ILE A 48 0.70 -3.17 -10.34
CA ILE A 48 0.64 -3.91 -9.07
C ILE A 48 1.43 -3.21 -7.98
N ALA A 49 2.62 -2.68 -8.27
CA ALA A 49 3.39 -1.87 -7.32
C ALA A 49 2.62 -0.61 -6.88
N VAL A 50 1.97 0.09 -7.81
CA VAL A 50 1.12 1.25 -7.50
C VAL A 50 -0.06 0.85 -6.60
N ALA A 51 -0.70 -0.29 -6.89
CA ALA A 51 -1.76 -0.82 -6.03
C ALA A 51 -1.23 -1.12 -4.61
N ALA A 52 -0.06 -1.76 -4.49
CA ALA A 52 0.57 -2.05 -3.21
C ALA A 52 0.86 -0.76 -2.41
N ILE A 53 1.42 0.26 -3.05
CA ILE A 53 1.70 1.56 -2.43
C ILE A 53 0.41 2.20 -1.89
N LYS A 54 -0.68 2.20 -2.67
CA LYS A 54 -1.99 2.73 -2.23
C LYS A 54 -2.52 2.00 -0.99
N VAL A 55 -2.33 0.67 -0.93
CA VAL A 55 -2.72 -0.14 0.22
C VAL A 55 -1.89 0.21 1.46
N LEU A 56 -0.56 0.30 1.32
CA LEU A 56 0.35 0.67 2.41
C LEU A 56 0.04 2.08 2.94
N LYS A 57 -0.24 3.05 2.06
CA LYS A 57 -0.65 4.41 2.43
C LYS A 57 -1.92 4.40 3.28
N LYS A 58 -2.92 3.60 2.89
CA LYS A 58 -4.15 3.44 3.68
C LYS A 58 -3.89 2.83 5.06
N LEU A 59 -2.95 1.89 5.17
CA LEU A 59 -2.53 1.32 6.45
C LEU A 59 -1.85 2.36 7.36
N ILE A 60 -1.03 3.25 6.81
CA ILE A 60 -0.42 4.37 7.56
C ILE A 60 -1.50 5.29 8.15
N VAL A 61 -2.49 5.69 7.35
CA VAL A 61 -3.60 6.55 7.81
C VAL A 61 -4.39 5.88 8.92
N LEU A 62 -4.75 4.60 8.76
CA LEU A 62 -5.47 3.83 9.79
C LEU A 62 -4.66 3.67 11.09
N SER A 63 -3.34 3.50 10.97
CA SER A 63 -2.46 3.40 12.13
C SER A 63 -2.33 4.72 12.88
N SER A 64 -2.35 5.84 12.15
CA SER A 64 -2.33 7.20 12.72
C SER A 64 -3.66 7.54 13.40
N ASP A 65 -4.79 7.10 12.87
CA ASP A 65 -6.12 7.30 13.49
C ASP A 65 -6.28 6.50 14.81
N SER A 66 -5.59 5.36 14.94
CA SER A 66 -5.62 4.48 16.12
C SER A 66 -4.74 4.95 17.29
N LEU A 67 -4.02 6.06 17.17
CA LEU A 67 -3.11 6.60 18.21
C LEU A 67 -3.79 6.91 19.55
N GLY A 68 -5.12 6.94 19.62
CA GLY A 68 -5.88 7.18 20.85
C GLY A 68 -6.17 5.95 21.72
N LYS A 69 -6.14 4.71 21.21
CA LYS A 69 -6.58 3.52 21.96
C LYS A 69 -5.80 2.27 21.52
N SER A 70 -4.77 1.92 22.29
CA SER A 70 -4.07 0.62 22.23
C SER A 70 -3.79 0.15 20.79
N SER A 71 -2.97 0.91 20.08
CA SER A 71 -2.67 0.65 18.67
C SER A 71 -2.01 -0.71 18.51
N GLN A 72 -2.62 -1.62 17.75
CA GLN A 72 -1.88 -2.70 17.11
C GLN A 72 -0.83 -2.03 16.21
N GLY A 73 0.39 -1.93 16.74
CA GLY A 73 1.44 -1.02 16.26
C GLY A 73 2.03 -1.44 14.93
N TYR A 74 1.44 -0.99 13.83
CA TYR A 74 2.19 -0.89 12.59
C TYR A 74 3.16 0.29 12.70
N ASN A 75 4.44 0.03 12.51
CA ASN A 75 5.46 1.08 12.54
C ASN A 75 5.37 1.88 11.22
N VAL A 76 4.89 3.12 11.31
CA VAL A 76 4.70 4.03 10.18
C VAL A 76 6.01 4.24 9.41
N ASP A 77 7.14 4.42 10.09
CA ASP A 77 8.45 4.58 9.45
C ASP A 77 8.83 3.37 8.58
N LYS A 78 8.47 2.15 9.01
CA LYS A 78 8.71 0.92 8.23
C LYS A 78 7.80 0.85 7.01
N LEU A 79 6.54 1.28 7.14
CA LEU A 79 5.61 1.35 6.02
C LEU A 79 6.09 2.37 4.98
N GLU A 80 6.51 3.56 5.41
CA GLU A 80 7.07 4.58 4.52
C GLU A 80 8.34 4.11 3.82
N LYS A 81 9.25 3.43 4.55
CA LYS A 81 10.44 2.82 3.95
C LYS A 81 10.09 1.77 2.90
N ARG A 82 9.06 0.95 3.13
CA ARG A 82 8.60 -0.04 2.15
C ARG A 82 7.99 0.62 0.92
N ILE A 83 7.22 1.71 1.08
CA ILE A 83 6.71 2.51 -0.04
C ILE A 83 7.86 3.07 -0.87
N LYS A 84 8.86 3.70 -0.23
CA LYS A 84 10.03 4.25 -0.93
C LYS A 84 10.83 3.18 -1.68
N ALA A 85 10.98 1.99 -1.09
CA ALA A 85 11.62 0.85 -1.74
C ALA A 85 10.85 0.41 -2.99
N LEU A 86 9.53 0.22 -2.88
CA LEU A 86 8.66 -0.14 -4.00
C LEU A 86 8.68 0.90 -5.13
N CYS A 87 8.73 2.19 -4.77
CA CYS A 87 8.88 3.26 -5.75
C CYS A 87 10.21 3.16 -6.50
N THR A 88 11.32 2.98 -5.77
CA THR A 88 12.66 2.84 -6.36
C THR A 88 12.78 1.60 -7.26
N GLU A 89 12.20 0.47 -6.86
CA GLU A 89 12.23 -0.80 -7.59
C GLU A 89 11.42 -0.79 -8.90
N ASN A 90 10.54 0.22 -9.07
CA ASN A 90 9.61 0.33 -10.19
C ASN A 90 9.75 1.65 -10.99
N ASP A 91 10.80 2.42 -10.71
CA ASP A 91 11.03 3.76 -11.30
C ASP A 91 9.81 4.69 -11.14
N LEU A 92 9.19 4.65 -9.96
CA LEU A 92 8.09 5.55 -9.57
C LEU A 92 8.63 6.66 -8.68
N ASP A 93 8.09 7.86 -8.81
CA ASP A 93 8.41 8.96 -7.91
C ASP A 93 7.79 8.69 -6.53
N ALA A 94 8.61 8.71 -5.47
CA ALA A 94 8.14 8.42 -4.12
C ALA A 94 7.45 9.63 -3.47
N ASP A 95 7.82 10.85 -3.89
CA ASP A 95 7.27 12.08 -3.33
C ASP A 95 5.77 12.21 -3.64
N ASP A 96 5.33 11.76 -4.82
CA ASP A 96 3.91 11.66 -5.21
C ASP A 96 3.05 10.84 -4.22
N PHE A 97 3.65 9.95 -3.42
CA PHE A 97 2.93 9.07 -2.51
C PHE A 97 3.14 9.43 -1.03
N VAL A 98 4.33 9.88 -0.66
CA VAL A 98 4.75 10.12 0.73
C VAL A 98 4.45 11.55 1.20
N ASP A 99 4.62 12.58 0.36
CA ASP A 99 4.36 13.97 0.77
C ASP A 99 2.86 14.27 0.97
N ASP A 100 1.98 13.51 0.31
CA ASP A 100 0.54 13.56 0.50
C ASP A 100 0.04 12.77 1.73
N LEU A 101 0.95 12.33 2.61
CA LEU A 101 0.51 11.84 3.93
C LEU A 101 0.07 13.07 4.73
N PRO A 102 -1.20 13.14 5.18
CA PRO A 102 -1.60 14.21 6.06
C PRO A 102 -0.75 14.08 7.33
N SER A 103 0.23 14.96 7.49
CA SER A 103 0.78 15.31 8.78
C SER A 103 -0.43 15.72 9.60
N ILE A 104 -0.93 14.79 10.43
CA ILE A 104 -1.82 15.13 11.53
C ILE A 104 -0.92 15.91 12.49
N THR A 105 -0.69 17.19 12.14
CA THR A 105 -0.26 18.19 13.09
C THR A 105 -1.41 18.27 14.08
N ASP A 106 -1.20 17.56 15.18
CA ASP A 106 -2.05 17.48 16.35
C ASP A 106 -2.73 18.83 16.63
N GLY A 107 -4.00 18.93 16.24
CA GLY A 107 -4.84 20.11 16.48
C GLY A 107 -5.32 20.22 17.92
N SER A 108 -4.67 19.56 18.88
CA SER A 108 -5.08 19.51 20.29
C SER A 108 -4.79 20.77 21.11
N MET A 109 -4.31 21.87 20.51
CA MET A 109 -4.05 23.15 21.20
C MET A 109 -5.18 24.19 21.10
N TYR A 110 -6.44 23.78 20.94
CA TYR A 110 -7.58 24.70 21.09
C TYR A 110 -8.67 24.11 22.00
N TRP A 111 -8.42 24.10 23.30
CA TRP A 111 -9.42 24.30 24.35
C TRP A 111 -8.79 24.84 25.62
#